data_AF-A0A2C6CS77-F1
#
_entry.id   AF-A0A2C6CS77-F1
#
_cell.length_a   1.000
_cell.length_b   1.000
_cell.length_c   1.000
_cell.angle_alpha   90.00
_cell.angle_beta   90.00
_cell.angle_gamma   90.00
#
_symmetry.space_group_name_H-M   'P 1'
#
loop_
_entity.id
_entity.type
_entity.pdbx_description
1 polymer ?
#
loop_
_entity_poly.entity_id
_entity_poly.type
_entity_poly.pdbx_seq_one_letter_code
_entity_poly.pdbx_strand_id
1 'polypeptide(L)'
;MTDCATLQPDASYADRYLLRAEYYQGGCFGRCPIYTLSIYDNGLMVFQGERFTEKEGTWQKLMPRAKFAELMADLEDAGFAEFPQVFPSNVADLSTKRMLYHRKTTGENFSTSWKESSTPKLENIASQMRTLAESADFKFVSEDLRAKRANPLGINKQVAKEELIIQLVRDVEPRAWVVKFNQLGLQYKSRVTPNNTYYLFEADPNRMPINEQLDMIRQDDEVLGAQTNKRVSPRN
;
A
#
# COMPACT_ATOMS: atom_id res chain seq x y z
N MET A 1 25.10 26.72 -14.87
CA MET A 1 23.73 26.35 -15.26
C MET A 1 23.43 25.05 -14.54
N THR A 2 22.88 25.14 -13.33
CA THR A 2 22.61 23.97 -12.51
C THR A 2 21.21 23.49 -12.87
N ASP A 3 21.16 22.37 -13.57
CA ASP A 3 19.95 21.75 -14.06
C ASP A 3 19.05 21.37 -12.88
N CYS A 4 17.90 22.02 -12.78
CA CYS A 4 16.90 21.72 -11.76
C CYS A 4 16.17 20.45 -12.21
N ALA A 5 16.80 19.29 -11.97
CA ALA A 5 16.20 17.99 -12.24
C ALA A 5 14.84 17.94 -11.53
N THR A 6 13.78 17.99 -12.32
CA THR A 6 12.41 17.91 -11.81
C THR A 6 12.30 16.53 -11.16
N LEU A 7 12.09 16.50 -9.83
CA LEU A 7 11.88 15.27 -9.06
C LEU A 7 10.57 14.61 -9.55
N GLN A 8 10.65 13.86 -10.63
CA GLN A 8 9.54 13.04 -11.12
C GLN A 8 9.34 11.87 -10.15
N PRO A 9 8.08 11.45 -9.90
CA PRO A 9 7.81 10.24 -9.15
C PRO A 9 8.55 9.02 -9.73
N ASP A 10 9.21 8.27 -8.87
CA ASP A 10 10.02 7.08 -9.21
C ASP A 10 9.48 5.88 -8.42
N ALA A 11 9.34 4.74 -9.09
CA ALA A 11 8.89 3.46 -8.54
C ALA A 11 9.80 2.97 -7.41
N SER A 12 11.08 3.35 -7.42
CA SER A 12 12.04 3.08 -6.35
C SER A 12 11.67 3.73 -5.01
N TYR A 13 10.84 4.78 -5.06
CA TYR A 13 10.27 5.51 -3.91
C TYR A 13 8.75 5.39 -3.84
N ALA A 14 8.17 4.35 -4.45
CA ALA A 14 6.73 4.10 -4.42
C ALA A 14 6.17 3.93 -2.99
N ASP A 15 7.02 3.61 -2.02
CA ASP A 15 6.72 3.52 -0.59
C ASP A 15 6.33 4.87 0.04
N ARG A 16 6.59 5.99 -0.66
CA ARG A 16 6.23 7.34 -0.21
C ARG A 16 4.83 7.78 -0.65
N TYR A 17 4.16 6.96 -1.46
CA TYR A 17 2.88 7.30 -2.07
C TYR A 17 1.80 6.32 -1.62
N LEU A 18 0.57 6.81 -1.52
CA LEU A 18 -0.56 5.97 -1.14
C LEU A 18 -1.00 5.18 -2.38
N LEU A 19 -1.13 3.86 -2.26
CA LEU A 19 -1.77 3.10 -3.34
C LEU A 19 -3.25 3.43 -3.40
N ARG A 20 -3.75 3.60 -4.63
CA ARG A 20 -5.16 3.90 -4.90
C ARG A 20 -5.87 2.72 -5.53
N ALA A 21 -5.21 2.05 -6.48
CA ALA A 21 -5.76 0.90 -7.14
C ALA A 21 -4.66 -0.07 -7.56
N GLU A 22 -4.97 -1.37 -7.54
CA GLU A 22 -4.12 -2.41 -8.12
C GLU A 22 -4.96 -3.38 -8.93
N TYR A 23 -4.51 -3.68 -10.14
CA TYR A 23 -5.05 -4.73 -10.99
C TYR A 23 -4.01 -5.83 -11.16
N TYR A 24 -4.42 -7.07 -10.92
CA TYR A 24 -3.59 -8.25 -11.12
C TYR A 24 -4.24 -9.16 -12.14
N GLN A 25 -3.42 -9.65 -13.07
CA GLN A 25 -3.80 -10.66 -14.05
C GLN A 25 -2.91 -11.89 -13.86
N GLY A 26 -3.53 -13.01 -13.53
CA GLY A 26 -2.84 -14.27 -13.29
C GLY A 26 -2.56 -15.08 -14.56
N GLY A 27 -1.82 -16.17 -14.39
CA GLY A 27 -1.60 -17.14 -15.45
C GLY A 27 -2.87 -17.91 -15.83
N CYS A 28 -2.90 -18.40 -17.06
CA CYS A 28 -3.83 -19.42 -17.54
C CYS A 28 -3.02 -20.64 -18.01
N PHE A 29 -3.67 -21.70 -18.47
CA PHE A 29 -2.98 -22.89 -18.99
C PHE A 29 -2.20 -22.61 -20.30
N GLY A 30 -2.49 -21.49 -20.96
CA GLY A 30 -1.77 -20.99 -22.13
C GLY A 30 -0.69 -19.95 -21.81
N ARG A 31 -0.48 -19.01 -22.74
CA ARG A 31 0.49 -17.91 -22.62
C ARG A 31 -0.19 -16.59 -22.26
N CYS A 32 -1.01 -16.60 -21.21
CA CYS A 32 -1.61 -15.35 -20.71
C CYS A 32 -0.53 -14.52 -20.00
N PRO A 33 -0.45 -13.20 -20.26
CA PRO A 33 0.49 -12.34 -19.56
C PRO A 33 0.17 -12.32 -18.08
N ILE A 34 1.21 -12.48 -17.26
CA ILE A 34 1.13 -12.43 -15.80
C ILE A 34 1.74 -11.11 -15.36
N TYR A 35 0.95 -10.25 -14.74
CA TYR A 35 1.42 -8.95 -14.29
C TYR A 35 0.56 -8.34 -13.19
N THR A 36 1.13 -7.33 -12.54
CA THR A 36 0.44 -6.42 -11.62
C THR A 36 0.61 -4.99 -12.12
N LEU A 37 -0.49 -4.23 -12.16
CA LEU A 37 -0.47 -2.78 -12.38
C LEU A 37 -0.93 -2.09 -11.10
N SER A 38 -0.05 -1.31 -10.50
CA SER A 38 -0.31 -0.51 -9.29
C SER A 38 -0.38 0.97 -9.64
N ILE A 39 -1.38 1.68 -9.11
CA ILE A 39 -1.61 3.10 -9.34
C ILE A 39 -1.63 3.83 -8.01
N TYR A 40 -0.75 4.82 -7.88
CA TYR A 40 -0.55 5.61 -6.67
C TYR A 40 -1.27 6.96 -6.74
N ASP A 41 -1.42 7.62 -5.59
CA ASP A 41 -2.19 8.85 -5.40
C ASP A 41 -1.65 10.07 -6.16
N ASN A 42 -0.36 10.07 -6.46
CA ASN A 42 0.32 11.05 -7.29
C ASN A 42 0.22 10.76 -8.80
N GLY A 43 -0.48 9.70 -9.21
CA GLY A 43 -0.61 9.27 -10.60
C GLY A 43 0.56 8.42 -11.12
N LEU A 44 1.52 8.05 -10.26
CA LEU A 44 2.54 7.06 -10.62
C LEU A 44 1.87 5.72 -10.89
N MET A 45 2.20 5.12 -12.02
CA MET A 45 1.83 3.76 -12.38
C MET A 45 3.07 2.90 -12.35
N VAL A 46 2.99 1.76 -11.66
CA VAL A 46 4.04 0.75 -11.63
C VAL A 46 3.49 -0.53 -12.22
N PHE A 47 4.11 -0.99 -13.29
CA PHE A 47 3.80 -2.25 -13.96
C PHE A 47 4.87 -3.27 -13.61
N GLN A 48 4.47 -4.40 -13.05
CA GLN A 48 5.34 -5.52 -12.70
C GLN A 48 4.96 -6.70 -13.56
N GLY A 49 5.70 -6.93 -14.64
CA GLY A 49 5.49 -8.04 -15.55
C GLY A 49 6.27 -9.26 -15.12
N GLU A 50 5.59 -10.36 -14.83
CA GLU A 50 6.23 -11.60 -14.37
C GLU A 50 6.62 -12.52 -15.52
N ARG A 51 5.67 -12.88 -16.40
CA ARG A 51 5.86 -13.83 -17.51
C ARG A 51 4.90 -13.56 -18.65
N PHE A 52 5.28 -13.98 -19.86
CA PHE A 52 4.45 -13.92 -21.07
C PHE A 52 3.95 -12.50 -21.40
N THR A 53 4.74 -11.49 -21.03
CA THR A 53 4.48 -10.09 -21.31
C THR A 53 5.71 -9.49 -22.00
N GLU A 54 5.52 -8.51 -22.86
CA GLU A 54 6.62 -7.78 -23.51
C GLU A 54 7.42 -6.93 -22.52
N LYS A 55 6.85 -6.66 -21.34
CA LYS A 55 7.40 -5.81 -20.28
C LYS A 55 7.78 -6.63 -19.04
N GLU A 56 8.66 -7.61 -19.19
CA GLU A 56 9.17 -8.36 -18.03
C GLU A 56 9.98 -7.43 -17.10
N GLY A 57 9.87 -7.62 -15.79
CA GLY A 57 10.49 -6.76 -14.78
C GLY A 57 9.56 -5.64 -14.28
N THR A 58 10.15 -4.63 -13.65
CA THR A 58 9.44 -3.46 -13.12
C THR A 58 9.59 -2.28 -14.06
N TRP A 59 8.45 -1.68 -14.40
CA TRP A 59 8.30 -0.57 -15.31
C TRP A 59 7.46 0.52 -14.66
N GLN A 60 7.70 1.77 -15.02
CA GLN A 60 6.94 2.90 -14.47
C GLN A 60 6.47 3.86 -15.54
N LYS A 61 5.34 4.51 -15.27
CA LYS A 61 4.80 5.57 -16.11
C LYS A 61 4.05 6.56 -15.23
N LEU A 62 4.07 7.84 -15.59
CA LEU A 62 3.24 8.84 -14.93
C LEU A 62 1.93 9.00 -15.72
N MET A 63 0.81 8.81 -15.04
CA MET A 63 -0.51 9.02 -15.62
C MET A 63 -0.83 10.53 -15.70
N PRO A 64 -1.40 11.02 -16.82
CA PRO A 64 -1.95 12.37 -16.86
C PRO A 64 -3.01 12.57 -15.79
N ARG A 65 -2.99 13.73 -15.10
CA ARG A 65 -3.90 14.05 -13.99
C ARG A 65 -5.39 13.94 -14.38
N ALA A 66 -5.75 14.31 -15.61
CA ALA A 66 -7.11 14.19 -16.11
C ALA A 66 -7.56 12.72 -16.17
N LYS A 67 -6.70 11.82 -16.69
CA LYS A 67 -6.99 10.39 -16.77
C LYS A 67 -7.04 9.73 -15.40
N PHE A 68 -6.17 10.18 -14.49
CA PHE A 68 -6.20 9.74 -13.09
C PHE A 68 -7.51 10.11 -12.40
N ALA A 69 -7.98 11.35 -12.57
CA ALA A 69 -9.24 11.79 -12.00
C ALA A 69 -10.45 11.01 -12.55
N GLU A 70 -10.47 10.75 -13.87
CA GLU A 70 -11.49 9.92 -14.52
C GLU A 70 -11.51 8.49 -13.94
N LEU A 71 -10.36 7.83 -13.85
CA LEU A 71 -10.26 6.48 -13.29
C LEU A 71 -10.69 6.42 -11.81
N MET A 72 -10.31 7.41 -11.00
CA MET A 72 -10.72 7.46 -9.59
C MET A 72 -12.23 7.67 -9.44
N ALA A 73 -12.86 8.46 -10.32
CA ALA A 73 -14.31 8.63 -10.34
C ALA A 73 -15.02 7.31 -10.70
N ASP A 74 -14.55 6.61 -11.75
CA ASP A 74 -15.09 5.31 -12.15
C ASP A 74 -14.98 4.27 -11.04
N LEU A 75 -13.86 4.25 -10.30
CA LEU A 75 -13.66 3.36 -9.15
C LEU A 75 -14.60 3.68 -7.98
N GLU A 76 -14.87 4.96 -7.71
CA GLU A 76 -15.79 5.38 -6.65
C GLU A 76 -17.24 5.01 -7.01
N ASP A 77 -17.65 5.22 -8.26
CA ASP A 77 -18.98 4.93 -8.80
C ASP A 77 -19.26 3.43 -9.01
N ALA A 78 -18.21 2.60 -8.97
CA ALA A 78 -18.30 1.16 -9.14
C ALA A 78 -19.11 0.47 -8.03
N GLY A 79 -19.11 1.03 -6.81
CA GLY A 79 -19.77 0.43 -5.66
C GLY A 79 -19.04 -0.79 -5.08
N PHE A 80 -17.70 -0.73 -4.98
CA PHE A 80 -16.87 -1.85 -4.49
C PHE A 80 -17.30 -2.47 -3.15
N ALA A 81 -18.00 -1.72 -2.29
CA ALA A 81 -18.52 -2.22 -1.02
C ALA A 81 -19.56 -3.34 -1.19
N GLU A 82 -20.23 -3.39 -2.34
CA GLU A 82 -21.28 -4.38 -2.65
C GLU A 82 -20.70 -5.65 -3.30
N PHE A 83 -19.44 -5.62 -3.73
CA PHE A 83 -18.83 -6.75 -4.41
C PHE A 83 -18.41 -7.85 -3.42
N PRO A 84 -18.62 -9.13 -3.76
CA PRO A 84 -18.04 -10.21 -2.99
C PRO A 84 -16.50 -10.18 -3.11
N GLN A 85 -15.81 -10.74 -2.11
CA GLN A 85 -14.36 -10.90 -2.17
C GLN A 85 -13.90 -11.80 -3.33
N VAL A 86 -14.75 -12.76 -3.71
CA VAL A 86 -14.51 -13.68 -4.83
C VAL A 86 -15.82 -13.88 -5.58
N PHE A 87 -15.83 -13.59 -6.88
CA PHE A 87 -16.86 -14.06 -7.79
C PHE A 87 -16.57 -15.53 -8.12
N PRO A 88 -17.49 -16.45 -7.76
CA PRO A 88 -17.25 -17.88 -7.94
C PRO A 88 -17.13 -18.22 -9.43
N SER A 89 -16.22 -19.15 -9.75
CA SER A 89 -16.01 -19.69 -11.09
C SER A 89 -15.63 -21.15 -10.98
N ASN A 90 -16.24 -22.00 -11.80
CA ASN A 90 -15.94 -23.43 -11.86
C ASN A 90 -14.89 -23.77 -12.92
N VAL A 91 -14.43 -22.78 -13.69
CA VAL A 91 -13.40 -22.98 -14.72
C VAL A 91 -12.01 -22.84 -14.10
N ALA A 92 -11.24 -23.93 -14.09
CA ALA A 92 -9.91 -23.95 -13.49
C ALA A 92 -8.88 -23.21 -14.36
N ASP A 93 -9.06 -23.30 -15.67
CA ASP A 93 -8.11 -23.02 -16.74
C ASP A 93 -7.98 -21.52 -17.03
N LEU A 94 -8.98 -20.74 -16.62
CA LEU A 94 -9.05 -19.30 -16.82
C LEU A 94 -8.14 -18.56 -15.84
N SER A 95 -7.57 -17.46 -16.35
CA SER A 95 -6.80 -16.51 -15.56
C SER A 95 -7.65 -15.87 -14.47
N THR A 96 -7.11 -15.84 -13.25
CA THR A 96 -7.68 -15.03 -12.17
C THR A 96 -7.33 -13.57 -12.39
N LYS A 97 -8.37 -12.75 -12.48
CA LYS A 97 -8.31 -11.29 -12.38
C LYS A 97 -8.58 -10.89 -10.94
N ARG A 98 -7.82 -9.92 -10.42
CA ARG A 98 -8.03 -9.37 -9.08
C ARG A 98 -7.91 -7.86 -9.13
N MET A 99 -8.80 -7.20 -8.40
CA MET A 99 -8.81 -5.75 -8.24
C MET A 99 -8.72 -5.42 -6.75
N LEU A 100 -7.87 -4.46 -6.43
CA LEU A 100 -7.79 -3.81 -5.14
C LEU A 100 -8.08 -2.32 -5.33
N TYR A 101 -8.95 -1.76 -4.50
CA TYR A 101 -9.27 -0.34 -4.48
C TYR A 101 -9.17 0.21 -3.07
N HIS A 102 -8.43 1.30 -2.92
CA HIS A 102 -8.31 2.06 -1.67
C HIS A 102 -9.14 3.32 -1.80
N ARG A 103 -10.20 3.47 -1.01
CA ARG A 103 -11.04 4.67 -1.04
C ARG A 103 -10.39 5.80 -0.23
N LYS A 104 -10.20 6.99 -0.83
CA LYS A 104 -9.51 8.11 -0.16
C LYS A 104 -10.36 8.72 0.95
N THR A 105 -11.66 8.80 0.70
CA THR A 105 -12.61 9.52 1.55
C THR A 105 -12.81 8.84 2.90
N THR A 106 -12.91 7.50 2.92
CA THR A 106 -13.14 6.71 4.13
C THR A 106 -11.89 5.97 4.62
N GLY A 107 -10.87 5.80 3.78
CA GLY A 107 -9.71 4.94 4.06
C GLY A 107 -9.99 3.45 3.94
N GLU A 108 -11.17 3.06 3.42
CA GLU A 108 -11.55 1.65 3.26
C GLU A 108 -10.83 0.99 2.09
N ASN A 109 -10.60 -0.32 2.24
CA ASN A 109 -9.91 -1.15 1.27
C ASN A 109 -10.85 -2.23 0.77
N PHE A 110 -11.03 -2.29 -0.54
CA PHE A 110 -11.87 -3.28 -1.20
C PHE A 110 -11.01 -4.19 -2.06
N SER A 111 -11.20 -5.50 -1.94
CA SER A 111 -10.53 -6.48 -2.77
C SER A 111 -11.55 -7.45 -3.31
N THR A 112 -11.52 -7.65 -4.62
CA THR A 112 -12.37 -8.64 -5.30
C THR A 112 -11.60 -9.37 -6.38
N SER A 113 -11.97 -10.61 -6.66
CA SER A 113 -11.34 -11.45 -7.68
C SER A 113 -12.36 -12.26 -8.45
N TRP A 114 -12.07 -12.53 -9.71
CA TRP A 114 -12.94 -13.27 -10.61
C TRP A 114 -12.13 -13.92 -11.73
N LYS A 115 -12.72 -14.87 -12.45
CA LYS A 115 -12.07 -15.53 -13.61
C LYS A 115 -12.83 -15.26 -14.89
N GLU A 116 -14.08 -15.71 -14.93
CA GLU A 116 -14.94 -15.67 -16.12
C GLU A 116 -15.61 -14.32 -16.29
N SER A 117 -16.53 -13.99 -15.37
CA SER A 117 -17.29 -12.75 -15.39
C SER A 117 -17.46 -12.16 -13.99
N SER A 118 -17.74 -10.87 -13.96
CA SER A 118 -18.11 -10.12 -12.77
C SER A 118 -19.26 -9.16 -13.14
N THR A 119 -19.35 -7.98 -12.51
CA THR A 119 -20.33 -6.97 -12.90
C THR A 119 -19.87 -6.20 -14.14
N PRO A 120 -20.78 -5.68 -14.99
CA PRO A 120 -20.40 -4.86 -16.15
C PRO A 120 -19.52 -3.67 -15.79
N LYS A 121 -19.76 -3.04 -14.62
CA LYS A 121 -18.93 -1.95 -14.09
C LYS A 121 -17.50 -2.41 -13.80
N LEU A 122 -17.35 -3.53 -13.10
CA LEU A 122 -16.02 -4.05 -12.74
C LEU A 122 -15.24 -4.53 -13.97
N GLU A 123 -15.90 -5.15 -14.94
CA GLU A 123 -15.25 -5.52 -16.21
C GLU A 123 -14.82 -4.28 -17.02
N ASN A 124 -15.60 -3.20 -17.02
CA ASN A 124 -15.22 -1.96 -17.68
C ASN A 124 -13.95 -1.36 -17.06
N ILE A 125 -13.89 -1.28 -15.71
CA ILE A 125 -12.71 -0.79 -14.99
C ILE A 125 -11.51 -1.71 -15.26
N ALA A 126 -11.69 -3.02 -15.23
CA ALA A 126 -10.61 -3.97 -15.54
C ALA A 126 -10.10 -3.81 -16.99
N SER A 127 -10.99 -3.52 -17.94
CA SER A 127 -10.63 -3.19 -19.32
C SER A 127 -9.79 -1.91 -19.37
N GLN A 128 -10.21 -0.84 -18.69
CA GLN A 128 -9.44 0.40 -18.59
C GLN A 128 -8.05 0.18 -17.98
N MET A 129 -7.95 -0.59 -16.89
CA MET A 129 -6.68 -0.93 -16.25
C MET A 129 -5.76 -1.72 -17.19
N ARG A 130 -6.31 -2.64 -17.99
CA ARG A 130 -5.55 -3.38 -19.00
C ARG A 130 -5.06 -2.47 -20.13
N THR A 131 -5.90 -1.58 -20.65
CA THR A 131 -5.49 -0.59 -21.65
C THR A 131 -4.37 0.32 -21.13
N LEU A 132 -4.43 0.72 -19.86
CA LEU A 132 -3.35 1.46 -19.21
C LEU A 132 -2.08 0.64 -19.10
N ALA A 133 -2.19 -0.63 -18.72
CA ALA A 133 -1.08 -1.58 -18.63
C ALA A 133 -0.41 -1.83 -19.99
N GLU A 134 -1.18 -1.86 -21.08
CA GLU A 134 -0.70 -2.09 -22.46
C GLU A 134 -0.19 -0.81 -23.13
N SER A 135 -0.45 0.37 -22.55
CA SER A 135 -0.03 1.64 -23.14
C SER A 135 1.50 1.74 -23.32
N ALA A 136 1.92 2.52 -24.32
CA ALA A 136 3.33 2.81 -24.61
C ALA A 136 3.98 3.68 -23.51
N ASP A 137 5.27 4.00 -23.67
CA ASP A 137 6.01 4.98 -22.85
C ASP A 137 6.24 4.61 -21.38
N PHE A 138 6.15 3.33 -21.05
CA PHE A 138 6.69 2.86 -19.77
C PHE A 138 8.22 2.93 -19.79
N LYS A 139 8.80 3.48 -18.72
CA LYS A 139 10.24 3.50 -18.49
C LYS A 139 10.62 2.25 -17.68
N PHE A 140 11.61 1.52 -18.17
CA PHE A 140 12.18 0.40 -17.45
C PHE A 140 12.85 0.87 -16.15
N VAL A 141 12.61 0.16 -15.05
CA VAL A 141 13.19 0.48 -13.74
C VAL A 141 14.18 -0.60 -13.33
N SER A 142 13.78 -1.88 -13.42
CA SER A 142 14.64 -2.99 -12.97
C SER A 142 14.18 -4.35 -13.50
N GLU A 143 15.13 -5.27 -13.67
CA GLU A 143 14.86 -6.67 -14.02
C GLU A 143 14.27 -7.46 -12.84
N ASP A 144 14.55 -7.03 -11.61
CA ASP A 144 14.08 -7.71 -10.42
C ASP A 144 12.56 -7.48 -10.24
N LEU A 145 11.79 -8.56 -10.37
CA LEU A 145 10.36 -8.63 -10.05
C LEU A 145 10.08 -8.28 -8.57
N ARG A 146 11.12 -8.40 -7.73
CA ARG A 146 11.11 -8.05 -6.30
C ARG A 146 11.82 -6.75 -5.99
N ALA A 147 12.26 -5.95 -6.98
CA ALA A 147 12.72 -4.58 -6.76
C ALA A 147 11.53 -3.77 -6.27
N LYS A 148 11.30 -4.00 -4.98
CA LYS A 148 10.21 -3.57 -4.14
C LYS A 148 8.87 -3.69 -4.88
N ARG A 149 8.11 -4.74 -4.55
CA ARG A 149 6.76 -4.44 -4.04
C ARG A 149 7.00 -3.43 -2.92
N ALA A 150 7.18 -2.15 -3.26
CA ALA A 150 7.15 -1.08 -2.30
C ALA A 150 5.85 -1.36 -1.60
N ASN A 151 5.90 -1.73 -0.31
CA ASN A 151 4.69 -1.92 0.46
C ASN A 151 4.01 -0.57 0.37
N PRO A 152 3.03 -0.39 -0.51
CA PRO A 152 2.45 0.91 -0.70
C PRO A 152 1.79 1.20 0.63
N LEU A 153 1.88 2.44 1.08
CA LEU A 153 1.07 2.89 2.20
C LEU A 153 -0.40 2.65 1.79
N GLY A 154 -1.00 1.52 2.20
CA GLY A 154 -2.32 1.10 1.75
C GLY A 154 -2.56 -0.40 1.56
N ILE A 155 -1.64 -1.24 1.07
CA ILE A 155 -1.97 -2.67 0.88
C ILE A 155 -1.93 -3.41 2.22
N ASN A 156 -3.12 -3.80 2.69
CA ASN A 156 -3.33 -4.81 3.73
C ASN A 156 -2.59 -6.13 3.41
N LYS A 157 -1.29 -6.24 3.74
CA LYS A 157 -0.95 -7.20 4.79
C LYS A 157 -1.57 -6.58 6.04
N GLN A 158 -2.25 -7.33 6.89
CA GLN A 158 -2.33 -6.90 8.28
C GLN A 158 -0.88 -6.62 8.69
N VAL A 159 -0.46 -5.36 8.68
CA VAL A 159 0.88 -5.02 9.13
C VAL A 159 0.81 -5.38 10.59
N ALA A 160 1.51 -6.43 10.95
CA ALA A 160 1.53 -6.91 12.32
C ALA A 160 1.81 -5.67 13.17
N LYS A 161 0.92 -5.41 14.12
CA LYS A 161 1.04 -4.22 14.96
C LYS A 161 2.46 -4.14 15.50
N GLU A 162 3.06 -2.97 15.36
CA GLU A 162 4.46 -2.78 15.71
C GLU A 162 4.59 -2.33 17.15
N GLU A 163 5.64 -2.81 17.82
CA GLU A 163 5.93 -2.41 19.18
C GLU A 163 6.85 -1.18 19.17
N LEU A 164 6.44 -0.16 19.91
CA LEU A 164 7.20 1.07 20.11
C LEU A 164 7.71 1.13 21.55
N ILE A 165 8.96 1.51 21.70
CA ILE A 165 9.56 1.87 22.99
C ILE A 165 9.54 3.39 23.07
N ILE A 166 8.78 3.93 24.01
CA ILE A 166 8.60 5.36 24.21
C ILE A 166 9.08 5.71 25.62
N GLN A 167 9.96 6.70 25.69
CA GLN A 167 10.45 7.28 26.92
C GLN A 167 9.62 8.52 27.25
N LEU A 168 8.83 8.46 28.32
CA LEU A 168 8.05 9.60 28.78
C LEU A 168 8.83 10.41 29.82
N VAL A 169 8.45 11.67 29.99
CA VAL A 169 8.91 12.52 31.10
C VAL A 169 8.49 11.88 32.44
N ARG A 170 9.20 12.23 33.53
CA ARG A 170 8.85 11.77 34.88
C ARG A 170 7.44 12.25 35.24
N ASP A 171 6.72 11.44 36.01
CA ASP A 171 5.36 11.72 36.51
C ASP A 171 4.22 11.70 35.47
N VAL A 172 4.51 11.30 34.23
CA VAL A 172 3.48 11.04 33.20
C VAL A 172 2.92 9.63 33.36
N GLU A 173 1.59 9.50 33.44
CA GLU A 173 0.90 8.21 33.49
C GLU A 173 0.64 7.69 32.06
N PRO A 174 1.22 6.54 31.66
CA PRO A 174 1.18 6.07 30.27
C PRO A 174 -0.22 5.80 29.71
N ARG A 175 -1.15 5.33 30.53
CA ARG A 175 -2.52 5.00 30.08
C ARG A 175 -3.37 6.25 29.85
N ALA A 176 -3.13 7.32 30.60
CA ALA A 176 -3.75 8.61 30.40
C ALA A 176 -3.15 9.33 29.19
N TRP A 177 -1.82 9.28 29.06
CA TRP A 177 -1.10 9.89 27.94
C TRP A 177 -1.52 9.32 26.58
N VAL A 178 -1.63 7.98 26.46
CA VAL A 178 -1.92 7.32 25.18
C VAL A 178 -3.28 7.70 24.58
N VAL A 179 -4.22 8.18 25.41
CA VAL A 179 -5.55 8.63 24.96
C VAL A 179 -5.45 9.77 23.94
N LYS A 180 -4.43 10.63 24.05
CA LYS A 180 -4.14 11.71 23.09
C LYS A 180 -3.91 11.18 21.66
N PHE A 181 -3.46 9.93 21.54
CA PHE A 181 -3.06 9.28 20.30
C PHE A 181 -4.02 8.15 19.86
N ASN A 182 -5.25 8.12 20.39
CA ASN A 182 -6.26 7.13 20.00
C ASN A 182 -6.52 7.09 18.49
N GLN A 183 -6.43 8.25 17.81
CA GLN A 183 -6.60 8.35 16.36
C GLN A 183 -5.52 7.61 15.56
N LEU A 184 -4.32 7.44 16.16
CA LEU A 184 -3.21 6.68 15.58
C LEU A 184 -3.29 5.18 15.88
N GLY A 185 -4.27 4.74 16.67
CA GLY A 185 -4.39 3.34 17.11
C GLY A 185 -3.30 2.90 18.08
N LEU A 186 -2.66 3.84 18.78
CA LEU A 186 -1.61 3.57 19.77
C LEU A 186 -2.22 2.98 21.05
N GLN A 187 -1.64 1.89 21.57
CA GLN A 187 -2.11 1.21 22.79
C GLN A 187 -0.97 0.94 23.76
N TYR A 188 -1.20 1.17 25.05
CA TYR A 188 -0.22 0.82 26.09
C TYR A 188 -0.20 -0.69 26.36
N LYS A 189 0.98 -1.32 26.33
CA LYS A 189 1.15 -2.73 26.70
C LYS A 189 1.70 -2.88 28.11
N SER A 190 2.90 -2.36 28.34
CA SER A 190 3.65 -2.62 29.59
C SER A 190 4.76 -1.61 29.80
N ARG A 191 5.36 -1.63 30.99
CA ARG A 191 6.60 -0.93 31.31
C ARG A 191 7.78 -1.84 31.00
N VAL A 192 8.84 -1.32 30.37
CA VAL A 192 10.02 -2.12 29.97
C VAL A 192 10.84 -2.56 31.20
N THR A 193 10.96 -1.70 32.21
CA THR A 193 11.69 -1.99 33.46
C THR A 193 11.01 -1.29 34.65
N PRO A 194 10.92 -1.90 35.86
CA PRO A 194 10.13 -1.38 36.97
C PRO A 194 10.43 0.06 37.41
N ASN A 195 11.70 0.51 37.28
CA ASN A 195 12.16 1.80 37.79
C ASN A 195 12.59 2.79 36.68
N ASN A 196 12.16 2.57 35.43
CA ASN A 196 12.56 3.43 34.30
C ASN A 196 11.36 4.05 33.60
N THR A 197 11.58 5.12 32.83
CA THR A 197 10.54 5.85 32.09
C THR A 197 10.32 5.33 30.66
N TYR A 198 10.81 4.12 30.35
CA TYR A 198 10.55 3.44 29.08
C TYR A 198 9.33 2.54 29.17
N TYR A 199 8.44 2.72 28.21
CA TYR A 199 7.18 2.03 28.11
C TYR A 199 7.04 1.40 26.73
N LEU A 200 6.39 0.25 26.70
CA LEU A 200 6.09 -0.50 25.50
C LEU A 200 4.67 -0.18 25.07
N PHE A 201 4.55 0.32 23.86
CA PHE A 201 3.30 0.59 23.19
C PHE A 201 3.15 -0.26 21.94
N GLU A 202 1.92 -0.46 21.51
CA GLU A 202 1.55 -1.13 20.28
C GLU A 202 0.94 -0.10 19.34
N ALA A 203 1.54 0.06 18.16
CA ALA A 203 1.09 0.96 17.12
C ALA A 203 0.45 0.17 15.99
N ASP A 204 -0.60 0.72 15.39
CA ASP A 204 -1.27 0.15 14.23
C ASP A 204 -0.77 0.84 12.95
N PRO A 205 0.10 0.19 12.14
CA PRO A 205 0.64 0.80 10.93
C PRO A 205 -0.41 0.99 9.83
N ASN A 206 -1.60 0.40 9.98
CA ASN A 206 -2.71 0.61 9.06
C ASN A 206 -3.43 1.95 9.30
N ARG A 207 -3.26 2.57 10.47
CA ARG A 207 -3.80 3.90 10.77
C ARG A 207 -2.92 5.01 10.21
N MET A 208 -1.61 4.84 10.31
CA MET A 208 -0.60 5.78 9.85
C MET A 208 0.76 5.06 9.73
N PRO A 209 1.66 5.42 8.79
CA PRO A 209 2.98 4.81 8.69
C PRO A 209 3.77 4.94 10.00
N ILE A 210 4.52 3.90 10.41
CA ILE A 210 5.20 3.87 11.71
C ILE A 210 6.21 5.01 11.91
N ASN A 211 6.88 5.43 10.84
CA ASN A 211 7.83 6.55 10.88
C ASN A 211 7.11 7.87 11.15
N GLU A 212 5.96 8.08 10.52
CA GLU A 212 5.14 9.29 10.71
C GLU A 212 4.51 9.31 12.10
N GLN A 213 4.04 8.16 12.61
CA GLN A 213 3.60 8.05 14.00
C GLN A 213 4.72 8.40 14.99
N LEU A 214 5.94 7.91 14.76
CA LEU A 214 7.09 8.23 15.60
C LEU A 214 7.43 9.72 15.56
N ASP A 215 7.35 10.34 14.39
CA ASP A 215 7.63 11.77 14.26
C ASP A 215 6.58 12.61 15.00
N MET A 216 5.30 12.25 14.95
CA MET A 216 4.25 12.88 15.74
C MET A 216 4.44 12.67 17.24
N ILE A 217 4.76 11.46 17.66
CA ILE A 217 4.97 11.13 19.09
C ILE A 217 6.17 11.92 19.64
N ARG A 218 7.24 12.09 18.85
CA ARG A 218 8.43 12.87 19.28
C ARG A 218 8.19 14.37 19.39
N GLN A 219 7.11 14.89 18.82
CA GLN A 219 6.74 16.30 18.91
C GLN A 219 5.96 16.63 20.19
N ASP A 220 5.51 15.63 20.95
CA ASP A 220 4.79 15.83 22.20
C ASP A 220 5.76 16.14 23.35
N ASP A 221 5.48 17.21 24.10
CA ASP A 221 6.35 17.70 25.17
C ASP A 221 6.53 16.70 26.33
N GLU A 222 5.64 15.69 26.45
CA GLU A 222 5.73 14.63 27.46
C GLU A 222 6.60 13.43 27.00
N VAL A 223 7.20 13.51 25.81
CA VAL A 223 8.05 12.48 25.21
C VAL A 223 9.53 12.91 25.14
N LEU A 224 10.40 12.13 25.78
CA LEU A 224 11.86 12.31 25.72
C LEU A 224 12.50 11.56 24.54
N GLY A 225 11.84 10.52 24.06
CA GLY A 225 12.31 9.74 22.91
C GLY A 225 11.35 8.62 22.53
N ALA A 226 11.36 8.24 21.24
CA ALA A 226 10.52 7.17 20.72
C ALA A 226 11.24 6.39 19.61
N GLN A 227 11.17 5.06 19.65
CA GLN A 227 11.78 4.17 18.68
C GLN A 227 11.00 2.86 18.50
N THR A 228 11.22 2.15 17.40
CA THR A 228 10.67 0.80 17.21
C THR A 228 11.41 -0.23 18.06
N ASN A 229 10.69 -1.23 18.56
CA ASN A 229 11.25 -2.38 19.27
C ASN A 229 11.89 -3.36 18.28
N LYS A 230 13.12 -3.07 17.84
CA LYS A 230 13.87 -3.97 16.95
C LYS A 230 14.24 -5.25 17.71
N ARG A 231 13.56 -6.37 17.42
CA ARG A 231 14.11 -7.69 17.76
C ARG A 231 15.36 -7.91 16.91
N VAL A 232 16.50 -8.04 17.58
CA VAL A 232 17.77 -8.38 16.94
C VAL A 232 17.62 -9.78 16.30
N SER A 233 17.59 -9.86 14.97
CA SER A 233 17.72 -11.15 14.29
C SER A 233 19.15 -11.67 14.50
N PRO A 234 19.35 -12.97 14.77
CA PRO A 234 20.70 -13.52 14.79
C PRO A 234 21.35 -13.29 13.42
N ARG A 235 22.55 -12.71 13.41
CA ARG A 235 23.43 -12.77 12.24
C ARG A 235 23.86 -14.23 12.09
N ASN A 236 23.41 -14.88 11.02
CA ASN A 236 24.09 -16.08 10.51
C ASN A 236 25.27 -15.65 9.63
#